data_AF-A0A510I631-F1
#
_entry.id   AF-A0A510I631-F1
#
_cell.length_a   1.000
_cell.length_b   1.000
_cell.length_c   1.000
_cell.angle_alpha   90.00
_cell.angle_beta   90.00
_cell.angle_gamma   90.00
#
_symmetry.space_group_name_H-M   'P 1'
#
loop_
_entity.id
_entity.type
_entity.pdbx_description
1 polymer ?
#
loop_
_entity_poly.entity_id
_entity_poly.type
_entity_poly.pdbx_seq_one_letter_code
_entity_poly.pdbx_strand_id
1 'polypeptide(L)'
;MVQVYVFLAIMAQITGKKPGQAYHKIVNAHIYEDQLAPMRDIQLKREPLKAATFHINPEIKSLEDLETWVTLDDFWVEGYEHHDPIQYPFSV
;
A
#
# COMPACT_ATOMS: atom_id res chain seq x y z
N MET A 1 -2.89 2.23 -3.26
CA MET A 1 -2.11 1.30 -4.12
C MET A 1 -0.83 0.90 -3.39
N VAL A 2 -0.97 0.14 -2.30
CA VAL A 2 0.13 -0.10 -1.35
C VAL A 2 1.24 -0.94 -1.99
N GLN A 3 0.89 -1.95 -2.79
CA GLN A 3 1.84 -2.85 -3.45
C GLN A 3 2.84 -2.12 -4.35
N VAL A 4 2.36 -1.20 -5.20
CA VAL A 4 3.24 -0.43 -6.11
C VAL A 4 4.14 0.53 -5.34
N TYR A 5 3.62 1.14 -4.27
CA TYR A 5 4.41 1.99 -3.39
C TYR A 5 5.55 1.20 -2.71
N VAL A 6 5.22 0.05 -2.12
CA VAL A 6 6.21 -0.84 -1.47
C VAL A 6 7.26 -1.30 -2.47
N PHE A 7 6.84 -1.70 -3.67
CA PHE A 7 7.77 -2.09 -4.73
C PHE A 7 8.73 -0.95 -5.11
N LEU A 8 8.22 0.27 -5.32
CA LEU A 8 9.06 1.44 -5.61
C LEU A 8 10.04 1.73 -4.48
N ALA A 9 9.60 1.65 -3.22
CA ALA A 9 10.44 1.89 -2.05
C ALA A 9 11.59 0.87 -1.94
N ILE A 10 11.27 -0.43 -2.08
CA ILE A 10 12.25 -1.51 -2.08
C ILE A 10 13.24 -1.34 -3.23
N MET A 11 12.75 -1.09 -4.46
CA MET A 11 13.60 -0.89 -5.62
C MET A 11 14.54 0.29 -5.47
N ALA A 12 14.06 1.39 -4.91
CA ALA A 12 14.91 2.53 -4.60
C ALA A 12 16.03 2.14 -3.62
N GLN A 13 15.69 1.45 -2.53
CA GLN A 13 16.67 1.05 -1.51
C GLN A 13 17.75 0.12 -2.08
N ILE A 14 17.37 -1.00 -2.68
CA ILE A 14 18.35 -2.03 -3.12
C ILE A 14 19.15 -1.61 -4.36
N THR A 15 18.74 -0.54 -5.05
CA THR A 15 19.51 0.03 -6.17
C THR A 15 20.26 1.30 -5.80
N GLY A 16 20.21 1.74 -4.53
CA GLY A 16 20.87 2.96 -4.05
C GLY A 16 20.28 4.25 -4.66
N LYS A 17 19.02 4.21 -5.08
CA LYS A 17 18.30 5.34 -5.72
C LYS A 17 17.33 5.99 -4.74
N LYS A 18 16.81 7.15 -5.15
CA LYS A 18 15.70 7.81 -4.45
C LYS A 18 14.38 7.41 -5.13
N PRO A 19 13.31 7.09 -4.36
CA PRO A 19 12.02 6.80 -4.96
C PRO A 19 11.48 8.05 -5.66
N GLY A 20 11.01 7.87 -6.90
CA GLY A 20 10.35 8.91 -7.67
C GLY A 20 8.85 8.92 -7.43
N GLN A 21 8.08 8.80 -8.50
CA GLN A 21 6.62 8.75 -8.46
C GLN A 21 6.11 7.47 -9.12
N ALA A 22 5.12 6.84 -8.49
CA ALA A 22 4.35 5.76 -9.11
C ALA A 22 3.09 6.34 -9.76
N TYR A 23 2.84 5.95 -11.02
CA TYR A 23 1.67 6.37 -11.78
C TYR A 23 0.73 5.19 -11.97
N HIS A 24 -0.57 5.37 -11.68
CA HIS A 24 -1.60 4.39 -12.02
C HIS A 24 -2.27 4.77 -13.33
N LYS A 25 -2.36 3.82 -14.26
CA LYS A 25 -3.26 3.93 -15.41
C LYS A 25 -4.35 2.87 -15.30
N ILE A 26 -5.58 3.33 -15.06
CA ILE A 26 -6.75 2.45 -15.00
C ILE A 26 -7.49 2.58 -16.34
N VAL A 27 -7.78 1.45 -16.98
CA VAL A 27 -8.48 1.43 -18.28
C VAL A 27 -9.98 1.25 -18.10
N ASN A 28 -10.40 0.29 -17.27
CA ASN A 28 -11.80 0.04 -16.94
C ASN A 28 -12.00 0.23 -15.43
N ALA A 29 -12.18 1.47 -15.00
CA ALA A 29 -12.50 1.78 -13.61
C ALA A 29 -14.00 1.53 -13.39
N HIS A 30 -14.34 0.63 -12.47
CA HIS A 30 -15.72 0.28 -12.14
C HIS A 30 -15.86 0.00 -10.65
N ILE A 31 -17.11 0.00 -10.18
CA ILE A 31 -17.52 -0.37 -8.83
C ILE A 31 -18.60 -1.44 -8.98
N TYR A 32 -18.49 -2.54 -8.24
CA TYR A 32 -19.52 -3.58 -8.21
C TYR A 32 -20.79 -3.06 -7.52
N GLU A 33 -21.95 -3.53 -7.95
CA GLU A 33 -23.24 -3.02 -7.49
C GLU A 33 -23.44 -3.17 -5.98
N ASP A 34 -23.05 -4.32 -5.42
CA ASP A 34 -23.08 -4.63 -3.98
C ASP A 34 -22.02 -3.86 -3.16
N GLN A 35 -21.04 -3.25 -3.82
CA GLN A 35 -20.01 -2.41 -3.21
C GLN A 35 -20.38 -0.91 -3.26
N LEU A 36 -21.38 -0.52 -4.04
CA LEU A 36 -21.71 0.90 -4.26
C LEU A 36 -22.19 1.61 -2.98
N ALA A 37 -23.10 0.99 -2.23
CA ALA A 37 -23.63 1.56 -1.00
C ALA A 37 -22.55 1.80 0.07
N PRO A 38 -21.73 0.81 0.48
CA PRO A 38 -20.65 1.06 1.46
C PRO A 38 -19.63 2.08 0.98
N MET A 39 -19.33 2.11 -0.32
CA MET A 39 -18.41 3.10 -0.90
C MET A 39 -18.98 4.53 -0.82
N ARG A 40 -20.21 4.75 -1.28
CA ARG A 40 -20.86 6.07 -1.32
C ARG A 40 -21.22 6.60 0.05
N ASP A 41 -21.82 5.76 0.90
CA ASP A 41 -22.50 6.21 2.12
C ASP A 41 -21.59 6.18 3.35
N ILE A 42 -20.52 5.37 3.33
CA ILE A 42 -19.57 5.24 4.44
C ILE A 42 -18.19 5.76 4.03
N GLN A 43 -17.55 5.15 3.01
CA GLN A 43 -16.14 5.46 2.70
C GLN A 43 -15.94 6.90 2.22
N LEU A 44 -16.76 7.37 1.26
CA LEU A 44 -16.65 8.74 0.72
C LEU A 44 -17.09 9.84 1.70
N LYS A 45 -17.62 9.48 2.88
CA LYS A 45 -17.97 10.43 3.95
C LYS A 45 -16.88 10.58 5.01
N ARG A 46 -15.83 9.75 4.95
CA ARG A 46 -14.70 9.81 5.89
C ARG A 46 -13.68 10.84 5.42
N GLU A 47 -13.26 11.70 6.34
CA GLU A 47 -12.13 12.59 6.09
C GLU A 47 -10.81 11.82 6.10
N PRO A 48 -9.89 12.08 5.14
CA PRO A 48 -8.56 11.47 5.15
C PRO A 48 -7.80 11.80 6.44
N LEU A 49 -7.20 10.79 7.05
CA LEU A 49 -6.28 10.95 8.18
C LEU A 49 -4.86 11.18 7.69
N LYS A 50 -3.95 11.47 8.63
CA LYS A 50 -2.53 11.66 8.31
C LYS A 50 -1.95 10.38 7.71
N ALA A 51 -1.14 10.53 6.67
CA ALA A 51 -0.43 9.41 6.06
C ALA A 51 0.60 8.81 7.03
N ALA A 52 0.67 7.48 7.04
CA ALA A 52 1.68 6.74 7.78
C ALA A 52 3.04 6.78 7.09
N THR A 53 4.09 6.39 7.82
CA THR A 53 5.44 6.22 7.28
C THR A 53 5.74 4.72 7.17
N PHE A 54 6.18 4.29 5.99
CA PHE A 54 6.64 2.92 5.77
C PHE A 54 8.15 2.85 5.91
N HIS A 55 8.63 1.85 6.63
CA HIS A 55 10.04 1.62 6.88
C HIS A 55 10.46 0.23 6.42
N ILE A 56 11.70 0.16 5.97
CA ILE A 56 12.35 -1.05 5.49
C ILE A 56 13.63 -1.22 6.31
N ASN A 57 13.93 -2.43 6.77
CA ASN A 57 15.20 -2.74 7.42
C ASN A 57 16.36 -2.26 6.53
N PRO A 58 17.24 -1.38 7.04
CA PRO A 58 18.32 -0.84 6.23
C PRO A 58 19.30 -1.92 5.78
N GLU A 59 19.38 -3.08 6.43
CA GLU A 59 20.30 -4.16 6.05
C GLU A 59 19.88 -4.88 4.75
N ILE A 60 18.68 -4.63 4.23
CA ILE A 60 18.24 -5.14 2.93
C ILE A 60 18.90 -4.31 1.82
N LYS A 61 19.90 -4.87 1.13
CA LYS A 61 20.72 -4.14 0.14
C LYS A 61 20.60 -4.68 -1.29
N SER A 62 20.05 -5.87 -1.47
CA SER A 62 20.03 -6.57 -2.76
C SER A 62 18.74 -7.35 -2.98
N LEU A 63 18.56 -7.87 -4.20
CA LEU A 63 17.46 -8.79 -4.50
C LEU A 63 17.66 -10.14 -3.79
N GLU A 64 18.90 -10.60 -3.69
CA GLU A 64 19.24 -11.85 -2.99
C GLU A 64 18.82 -11.79 -1.51
N ASP A 65 18.97 -10.65 -0.84
CA ASP A 65 18.51 -10.47 0.54
C ASP A 65 17.00 -10.73 0.66
N LEU A 66 16.20 -10.12 -0.24
CA LEU A 66 14.75 -10.27 -0.29
C LEU A 66 14.30 -11.72 -0.53
N GLU A 67 15.11 -12.50 -1.25
CA GLU A 67 14.78 -13.88 -1.63
C GLU A 67 15.28 -14.92 -0.61
N THR A 68 16.18 -14.56 0.31
CA THR A 68 16.89 -15.53 1.16
C THR A 68 16.56 -15.43 2.65
N TRP A 69 16.64 -14.24 3.24
CA TRP A 69 16.55 -14.09 4.70
C TRP A 69 15.50 -13.06 5.15
N VAL A 70 15.10 -12.15 4.27
CA VAL A 70 14.11 -11.12 4.61
C VAL A 70 12.77 -11.75 4.97
N THR A 71 12.17 -11.23 6.03
CA THR A 71 10.85 -11.63 6.52
C THR A 71 9.91 -10.44 6.59
N LEU A 72 8.66 -10.68 6.97
CA LEU A 72 7.70 -9.61 7.18
C LEU A 72 8.09 -8.69 8.37
N ASP A 73 8.87 -9.20 9.32
CA ASP A 73 9.30 -8.44 10.50
C ASP A 73 10.34 -7.37 10.16
N ASP A 74 10.94 -7.43 8.96
CA ASP A 74 11.89 -6.43 8.45
C ASP A 74 11.21 -5.17 7.89
N PHE A 75 9.88 -5.11 7.96
CA PHE A 75 9.07 -4.00 7.49
C PHE A 75 8.13 -3.55 8.59
N TRP A 76 7.98 -2.24 8.76
CA TRP A 76 7.00 -1.71 9.70
C TRP A 76 6.40 -0.41 9.21
N VAL A 77 5.26 -0.07 9.80
CA VAL A 77 4.54 1.17 9.51
C VAL A 77 4.40 1.96 10.80
N GLU A 78 4.91 3.19 10.79
CA GLU A 78 4.82 4.10 11.92
C GLU A 78 3.69 5.12 11.70
N GLY A 79 2.92 5.40 12.75
CA GLY A 79 1.87 6.42 12.74
C GLY A 79 0.70 6.09 11.82
N TYR A 80 0.36 4.80 11.65
CA TYR A 80 -0.82 4.40 10.90
C TYR A 80 -2.10 4.66 11.70
N GLU A 81 -2.79 5.73 11.34
CA GLU A 81 -4.14 6.04 11.81
C GLU A 81 -5.15 5.63 10.75
N HIS A 82 -6.21 4.95 11.17
CA HIS A 82 -7.27 4.51 10.27
C HIS A 82 -8.65 4.59 10.94
N HIS A 83 -9.66 4.79 10.10
CA HIS A 83 -11.06 4.61 10.50
C HIS A 83 -11.38 3.12 10.69
N ASP A 84 -12.52 2.80 11.30
CA ASP A 84 -12.98 1.42 11.46
C ASP A 84 -13.05 0.68 10.11
N PRO A 85 -12.73 -0.61 10.05
CA PRO A 85 -12.75 -1.38 8.81
C PRO A 85 -14.16 -1.40 8.20
N ILE A 86 -14.22 -1.32 6.86
CA ILE A 86 -15.45 -1.52 6.09
C ILE A 86 -15.39 -2.91 5.47
N GLN A 87 -16.36 -3.77 5.78
CA GLN A 87 -16.47 -5.10 5.19
C GLN A 87 -17.17 -4.99 3.84
N TYR A 88 -16.39 -4.91 2.75
CA TYR A 88 -16.93 -5.00 1.40
C TYR A 88 -17.27 -6.45 1.05
N PRO A 89 -18.39 -6.72 0.36
CA PRO A 89 -18.67 -8.04 -0.18
C PRO A 89 -17.62 -8.42 -1.24
N PHE A 90 -17.23 -9.69 -1.25
CA PHE A 90 -16.42 -10.26 -2.31
C PHE A 90 -17.35 -10.72 -3.44
N SER A 91 -17.35 -9.96 -4.53
CA SER A 91 -18.13 -10.28 -5.73
C SER A 91 -17.27 -11.15 -6.64
N VAL A 92 -17.80 -12.31 -7.07
CA VAL A 92 -17.13 -13.28 -7.95
C VAL A 92 -17.41 -13.01 -9.42
#